data_AF-A0A849QC02-F1
#
_entry.id   AF-A0A849QC02-F1
#
_cell.length_a   1.000
_cell.length_b   1.000
_cell.length_c   1.000
_cell.angle_alpha   90.00
_cell.angle_beta   90.00
_cell.angle_gamma   90.00
#
_symmetry.space_group_name_H-M   'P 1'
#
loop_
_entity.id
_entity.type
_entity.pdbx_description
1 polymer ?
#
loop_
_entity_poly.entity_id
_entity_poly.type
_entity_poly.pdbx_seq_one_letter_code
_entity_poly.pdbx_strand_id
1 'polypeptide(L)' 'MAKKTLKEGRKKHFNVSAGKLYEIKDGKLIKKNKNCPRCKKTMAKAKDREFCGGCGYTILAKKE' A
#
# COMPACT_ATOMS: atom_id res chain seq x y z
N MET A 1 -13.47 -21.58 -33.53
CA MET A 1 -13.24 -20.20 -33.04
C MET A 1 -12.57 -20.31 -31.68
N ALA A 2 -11.33 -19.83 -31.58
CA ALA A 2 -10.41 -20.15 -30.49
C ALA A 2 -10.95 -19.71 -29.11
N LYS A 3 -10.94 -20.66 -28.16
CA LYS A 3 -11.25 -20.45 -26.75
C LYS A 3 -10.31 -19.36 -26.20
N LYS A 4 -10.86 -18.23 -25.72
CA LYS A 4 -10.10 -17.26 -24.92
C LYS A 4 -9.63 -17.99 -23.67
N THR A 5 -8.38 -18.44 -23.67
CA THR A 5 -7.72 -18.96 -22.47
C THR A 5 -7.71 -17.84 -21.43
N LEU A 6 -8.53 -17.95 -20.39
CA LEU A 6 -8.40 -17.09 -19.21
C LEU A 6 -6.98 -17.32 -18.68
N LYS A 7 -6.10 -16.33 -18.83
CA LYS A 7 -4.69 -16.40 -18.40
C LYS A 7 -4.59 -16.95 -16.97
N GLU A 8 -4.19 -18.21 -16.83
CA GLU A 8 -4.04 -19.00 -15.60
C GLU A 8 -2.89 -18.51 -14.72
N GLY A 9 -2.86 -17.21 -14.41
CA GLY A 9 -1.76 -16.60 -13.66
C GLY A 9 -2.04 -15.24 -13.02
N ARG A 10 -3.18 -14.60 -13.30
CA ARG A 10 -3.50 -13.29 -12.69
C ARG A 10 -4.19 -13.49 -11.34
N LYS A 11 -3.41 -13.50 -10.26
CA LYS A 11 -3.95 -13.48 -8.89
C LYS A 11 -4.89 -12.27 -8.76
N LYS A 12 -6.11 -12.51 -8.24
CA LYS A 12 -7.06 -11.43 -7.96
C LYS A 12 -6.45 -10.50 -6.90
N HIS A 13 -6.65 -9.19 -7.05
CA HIS A 13 -6.31 -8.25 -5.98
C HIS A 13 -7.18 -8.58 -4.76
N PHE A 14 -6.54 -8.69 -3.59
CA PHE A 14 -7.28 -8.92 -2.35
C PHE A 14 -8.10 -7.67 -2.01
N ASN A 15 -9.37 -7.84 -1.66
CA ASN A 15 -10.24 -6.75 -1.24
C ASN A 15 -9.83 -6.28 0.17
N VAL A 16 -8.94 -5.30 0.24
CA VAL A 16 -8.54 -4.64 1.49
C VAL A 16 -9.47 -3.47 1.76
N SER A 17 -10.06 -3.40 2.96
CA SER A 17 -10.83 -2.22 3.38
C SER A 17 -9.90 -1.04 3.72
N ALA A 18 -10.11 0.10 3.06
CA ALA A 18 -9.29 1.30 3.23
C ALA A 18 -9.31 1.88 4.66
N GLY A 19 -10.39 1.64 5.41
CA GLY A 19 -10.55 2.15 6.78
C GLY A 19 -9.51 1.64 7.78
N LYS A 20 -8.89 0.48 7.54
CA LYS A 20 -7.90 -0.10 8.48
C LYS A 20 -6.63 0.76 8.65
N LEU A 21 -6.36 1.65 7.70
CA LEU A 21 -5.20 2.55 7.66
C LEU A 21 -5.34 3.79 8.55
N TYR A 22 -6.55 4.05 9.05
CA TYR A 22 -6.88 5.22 9.83
C TYR A 22 -7.32 4.81 11.24
N GLU A 23 -7.03 5.64 12.22
CA GLU A 23 -7.42 5.48 13.61
C GLU A 23 -8.00 6.80 14.12
N ILE A 24 -9.04 6.72 14.93
CA ILE A 24 -9.63 7.89 15.58
C ILE A 24 -9.11 7.90 17.01
N LYS A 25 -8.30 8.91 17.36
CA LYS A 25 -7.90 9.18 18.75
C LYS A 25 -8.40 10.57 19.13
N ASP A 26 -9.16 10.66 20.22
CA ASP A 26 -9.62 11.92 20.80
C ASP A 26 -10.32 12.86 19.80
N GLY A 27 -11.17 12.28 18.94
CA GLY A 27 -11.90 13.02 17.90
C GLY A 27 -11.06 13.45 16.68
N LYS A 28 -9.78 13.06 16.61
CA LYS A 28 -8.88 13.37 15.49
C LYS A 28 -8.56 12.12 14.67
N LEU A 29 -8.59 12.27 13.34
CA LEU A 29 -8.27 11.21 12.39
C LEU A 29 -6.75 11.12 12.19
N ILE A 30 -6.15 10.05 12.68
CA ILE A 30 -4.71 9.77 12.62
C ILE A 30 -4.45 8.69 11.57
N LYS A 31 -3.42 8.89 10.74
CA LYS A 31 -2.94 7.90 9.77
C LYS A 31 -1.96 6.95 10.45
N LYS A 32 -2.14 5.64 10.28
CA LYS A 32 -1.23 4.62 10.83
C LYS A 32 0.10 4.49 10.08
N ASN A 33 0.10 4.85 8.79
CA ASN A 33 1.28 4.74 7.94
C ASN A 33 1.98 6.08 7.76
N LYS A 34 3.29 6.04 7.48
CA LYS A 34 4.10 7.23 7.21
C LYS A 34 3.67 7.96 5.94
N ASN A 35 3.88 9.26 5.92
CA ASN A 35 3.74 10.08 4.72
C ASN A 35 5.02 10.04 3.89
N CYS A 36 4.87 10.09 2.57
CA CYS A 36 5.99 10.14 1.63
C CYS A 36 6.72 11.49 1.74
N PRO A 37 8.06 11.51 1.86
CA PRO A 37 8.82 12.75 1.94
C PRO A 37 8.76 13.58 0.65
N ARG A 38 8.48 12.95 -0.50
CA ARG A 38 8.40 13.63 -1.80
C ARG A 38 7.01 14.19 -2.12
N CYS A 39 5.96 13.39 -1.90
CA CYS A 39 4.61 13.75 -2.36
C CYS A 39 3.55 13.80 -1.25
N LYS A 40 3.93 13.64 0.02
CA LYS A 40 3.06 13.69 1.21
C LYS A 40 1.88 12.68 1.21
N LYS A 41 1.82 11.77 0.24
CA LYS A 41 0.86 10.65 0.19
C LYS A 41 1.22 9.56 1.20
N THR A 42 0.26 8.75 1.60
CA THR A 42 0.48 7.61 2.50
C THR A 42 1.35 6.54 1.82
N MET A 43 2.33 6.02 2.55
CA MET A 43 3.18 4.93 2.07
C MET A 43 2.61 3.58 2.49
N ALA A 44 2.73 2.58 1.62
CA ALA A 44 2.43 1.19 1.93
C ALA A 44 3.60 0.60 2.71
N LYS A 45 3.33 0.14 3.94
CA LYS A 45 4.30 -0.53 4.79
C LYS A 45 4.32 -2.02 4.46
N ALA A 46 5.44 -2.51 3.96
CA ALA A 46 5.75 -3.93 3.85
C ALA A 46 6.81 -4.32 4.89
N LYS A 47 7.15 -5.61 4.97
CA LYS A 47 8.09 -6.13 5.99
C LYS A 47 9.49 -5.51 5.89
N ASP A 48 9.99 -5.32 4.67
CA ASP A 48 11.38 -4.89 4.42
C ASP A 48 11.47 -3.54 3.67
N ARG A 49 10.32 -2.95 3.32
CA ARG A 49 10.26 -1.69 2.56
C ARG A 49 9.01 -0.87 2.84
N GLU A 50 9.12 0.43 2.67
CA GLU A 50 8.00 1.37 2.58
C GLU A 50 7.92 1.88 1.14
N PHE A 51 6.79 1.67 0.48
CA PHE A 51 6.59 2.04 -0.93
C PHE A 51 5.51 3.11 -1.07
N CYS A 52 5.80 4.16 -1.83
CA CYS A 52 4.81 5.17 -2.17
C CYS A 52 4.13 4.81 -3.50
N GLY A 53 2.86 4.42 -3.43
CA GLY A 53 2.06 4.11 -4.62
C GLY A 53 1.77 5.31 -5.54
N GLY A 54 2.03 6.54 -5.10
CA GLY A 54 1.79 7.74 -5.91
C GLY A 54 2.98 8.21 -6.75
N CYS A 55 4.22 8.06 -6.27
CA CYS A 55 5.43 8.55 -6.94
C CYS A 55 6.53 7.48 -7.11
N GLY A 56 6.26 6.23 -6.71
CA GLY A 56 7.22 5.14 -6.79
C GLY A 56 8.40 5.21 -5.82
N TYR A 57 8.39 6.14 -4.85
CA TYR A 57 9.47 6.22 -3.85
C TYR A 57 9.49 4.98 -2.97
N THR A 58 10.67 4.39 -2.78
CA THR A 58 10.85 3.23 -1.92
C THR A 58 11.91 3.54 -0.87
N ILE A 59 11.58 3.33 0.40
CA ILE A 59 12.53 3.33 1.51
C ILE A 59 12.74 1.88 1.91
N LEU A 60 13.98 1.41 1.88
CA LEU A 60 14.32 0.07 2.36
C LEU A 60 14.61 0.16 3.86
N ALA A 61 13.94 -0.67 4.66
CA ALA A 61 14.26 -0.79 6.07
C ALA A 61 15.55 -1.62 6.17
N LYS A 62 16.70 -0.97 6.30
CA LYS A 62 17.95 -1.66 6.62
C LYS A 62 17.76 -2.33 7.99
N LYS A 63 17.87 -3.66 8.01
CA LYS A 63 18.15 -4.40 9.25
C LYS A 63 19.67 -4.31 9.43
N GLU A 64 20.10 -3.60 10.45
CA GLU A 64 21.46 -3.75 11.00
C GLU A 64 21.55 -5.05 11.79
#